data_AF-A0A8S0FSE1-F1
#
_entry.id   AF-A0A8S0FSE1-F1
#
_cell.length_a   1.000
_cell.length_b   1.000
_cell.length_c   1.000
_cell.angle_alpha   90.00
_cell.angle_beta   90.00
_cell.angle_gamma   90.00
#
_symmetry.space_group_name_H-M   'P 1'
#
loop_
_entity.id
_entity.type
_entity.pdbx_description
1 polymer ?
#
loop_
_entity_poly.entity_id
_entity_poly.type
_entity_poly.pdbx_seq_one_letter_code
_entity_poly.pdbx_strand_id
1 'polypeptide(L)'
;MVADKPWIEDVIPHYYGSEWYVAHNASFDRRVLPEMPGEWICTMKLARRLWPGIKYSNMALYKTRKLNVQTPPGLHHHRALYDCYITAALLIDIMNTSGWTAEQMADITGRPSLMTTFTFGKYRGKAVSDVAERDPGYLRWLFNNLDSMSPELRLTLTSVTLSGKYLIRRRSG
;
A
#
# COMPACT_ATOMS: atom_id res chain seq x y z
N MET A 1 -20.82 6.87 -17.55
CA MET A 1 -20.65 5.82 -18.57
C MET A 1 -19.43 6.16 -19.41
N VAL A 2 -18.69 5.14 -19.88
CA VAL A 2 -17.45 5.29 -20.69
C VAL A 2 -17.56 4.53 -22.03
N ALA A 3 -18.79 4.32 -22.51
CA ALA A 3 -19.11 3.39 -23.59
C ALA A 3 -18.45 3.74 -24.95
N ASP A 4 -18.08 5.00 -25.15
CA ASP A 4 -17.51 5.56 -26.37
C ASP A 4 -16.04 5.97 -26.19
N LYS A 5 -15.39 5.50 -25.12
CA LYS A 5 -14.02 5.87 -24.78
C LYS A 5 -13.03 4.83 -25.29
N PRO A 6 -11.80 5.27 -25.64
CA PRO A 6 -10.75 4.37 -26.08
C PRO A 6 -10.41 3.33 -25.01
N TRP A 7 -9.80 2.23 -25.44
CA TRP A 7 -9.28 1.22 -24.53
C TRP A 7 -8.05 1.73 -23.78
N ILE A 8 -7.66 1.04 -22.71
CA ILE A 8 -6.53 1.48 -21.89
C ILE A 8 -5.22 1.45 -22.68
N GLU A 9 -5.07 0.48 -23.58
CA GLU A 9 -3.91 0.29 -24.44
C GLU A 9 -3.71 1.47 -25.40
N ASP A 10 -4.80 2.12 -25.81
CA ASP A 10 -4.77 3.28 -26.72
C ASP A 10 -4.35 4.57 -26.00
N VAL A 11 -4.63 4.69 -24.70
CA VAL A 11 -4.39 5.93 -23.93
C VAL A 11 -3.19 5.86 -23.00
N ILE A 12 -2.78 4.67 -22.56
CA ILE A 12 -1.66 4.50 -21.64
C ILE A 12 -0.34 5.06 -22.17
N PRO A 13 -0.04 5.09 -23.49
CA PRO A 13 1.22 5.67 -23.98
C PRO A 13 1.38 7.15 -23.67
N HIS A 14 0.29 7.89 -23.46
CA HIS A 14 0.34 9.30 -23.05
C HIS A 14 0.94 9.49 -21.65
N TYR A 15 1.00 8.43 -20.84
CA TYR A 15 1.53 8.45 -19.48
C TYR A 15 2.95 7.88 -19.40
N TYR A 16 3.54 7.45 -20.53
CA TYR A 16 4.93 6.99 -20.56
C TYR A 16 5.93 8.15 -20.55
N GLY A 17 7.19 7.83 -20.23
CA GLY A 17 8.31 8.77 -20.27
C GLY A 17 8.72 9.37 -18.92
N SER A 18 8.01 9.06 -17.84
CA SER A 18 8.48 9.34 -16.48
C SER A 18 9.34 8.19 -15.96
N GLU A 19 10.47 8.51 -15.33
CA GLU A 19 11.30 7.53 -14.61
C GLU A 19 10.62 7.04 -13.32
N TRP A 20 9.71 7.85 -12.75
CA TRP A 20 9.07 7.58 -11.47
C TRP A 20 7.55 7.70 -11.57
N TYR A 21 6.83 6.67 -11.13
CA TYR A 21 5.37 6.63 -11.04
C TYR A 21 4.93 6.60 -9.59
N VAL A 22 4.22 7.63 -9.16
CA VAL A 22 3.74 7.77 -7.79
C VAL A 22 2.25 7.44 -7.72
N ALA A 23 1.87 6.54 -6.82
CA ALA A 23 0.48 6.24 -6.54
C ALA A 23 0.23 5.98 -5.05
N HIS A 24 -1.00 6.23 -4.60
CA HIS A 24 -1.42 5.92 -3.24
C HIS A 24 -1.93 4.48 -3.17
N ASN A 25 -1.17 3.59 -2.51
CA ASN A 25 -1.32 2.14 -2.63
C ASN A 25 -0.97 1.61 -4.03
N ALA A 26 0.20 2.02 -4.55
CA ALA A 26 0.70 1.72 -5.90
C ALA A 26 0.64 0.24 -6.34
N SER A 27 0.60 -0.71 -5.41
CA SER A 27 0.41 -2.13 -5.75
C SER A 27 -0.96 -2.41 -6.38
N PHE A 28 -1.95 -1.54 -6.16
CA PHE A 28 -3.25 -1.61 -6.83
C PHE A 28 -3.12 -1.15 -8.28
N ASP A 29 -2.66 0.09 -8.51
CA ASP A 29 -2.49 0.68 -9.84
C ASP A 29 -1.60 -0.18 -10.73
N ARG A 30 -0.43 -0.59 -10.23
CA ARG A 30 0.50 -1.47 -10.95
C ARG A 30 -0.12 -2.82 -11.35
N ARG A 31 -1.11 -3.32 -10.61
CA ARG A 31 -1.78 -4.60 -10.92
C ARG A 31 -2.87 -4.45 -11.99
N VAL A 32 -3.50 -3.28 -12.07
CA VAL A 32 -4.66 -3.06 -12.96
C VAL A 32 -4.29 -2.30 -14.23
N LEU A 33 -3.17 -1.57 -14.24
CA LEU A 33 -2.64 -0.91 -15.42
C LEU A 33 -1.74 -1.88 -16.22
N PRO A 34 -1.58 -1.63 -17.53
CA PRO A 34 -0.47 -2.17 -18.30
C PRO A 34 0.88 -1.86 -17.63
N GLU A 35 1.92 -2.58 -18.05
CA GLU A 35 3.27 -2.35 -17.55
C GLU A 35 3.73 -0.91 -17.85
N MET A 36 4.16 -0.20 -16.79
CA MET A 36 4.63 1.19 -16.89
C MET A 36 6.16 1.21 -16.90
N PRO A 37 6.80 1.96 -17.83
CA PRO A 37 8.25 1.99 -17.97
C PRO A 37 8.90 2.95 -16.96
N GLY A 38 8.99 2.55 -15.69
CA GLY A 38 9.64 3.29 -14.62
C GLY A 38 9.42 2.69 -13.23
N GLU A 39 10.04 3.30 -12.23
CA GLU A 39 10.03 2.83 -10.85
C GLU A 39 8.82 3.35 -10.07
N TRP A 40 8.30 2.53 -9.15
CA TRP A 40 7.09 2.85 -8.41
C TRP A 40 7.37 3.43 -7.02
N ILE A 41 6.65 4.49 -6.67
CA ILE A 41 6.65 5.10 -5.35
C ILE A 41 5.24 5.02 -4.76
N CYS A 42 5.14 4.47 -3.54
CA CYS A 42 3.87 4.28 -2.85
C CYS A 42 3.73 5.21 -1.65
N THR A 43 2.96 6.30 -1.81
CA THR A 43 2.76 7.30 -0.73
C THR A 43 2.13 6.71 0.52
N MET A 44 1.33 5.64 0.40
CA MET A 44 0.79 4.92 1.56
C MET A 44 1.90 4.20 2.36
N LYS A 45 2.88 3.57 1.68
CA LYS A 45 4.01 2.91 2.37
C LYS A 45 4.94 3.95 3.00
N LEU A 46 5.21 5.04 2.30
CA LEU A 46 5.99 6.15 2.83
C LEU A 46 5.34 6.76 4.07
N ALA A 47 4.03 7.05 4.02
CA ALA A 47 3.30 7.58 5.16
C ALA A 47 3.30 6.63 6.37
N ARG A 48 3.17 5.31 6.15
CA ARG A 48 3.29 4.30 7.23
C ARG A 48 4.66 4.32 7.90
N ARG A 49 5.72 4.56 7.12
CA ARG A 49 7.10 4.62 7.62
C ARG A 49 7.36 5.91 8.41
N LEU A 50 6.78 7.02 7.96
CA LEU A 50 7.02 8.35 8.51
C LEU A 50 6.13 8.67 9.71
N TRP A 51 4.87 8.22 9.67
CA TRP A 51 3.85 8.51 10.67
C TRP A 51 3.14 7.24 11.12
N PRO A 52 3.76 6.40 11.96
CA PRO A 52 3.15 5.16 12.44
C PRO A 52 1.88 5.42 13.29
N GLY A 53 0.96 4.45 13.31
CA GLY A 53 -0.23 4.48 14.18
C GLY A 53 -1.43 5.30 13.71
N ILE A 54 -1.46 5.82 12.48
CA ILE A 54 -2.59 6.62 11.96
C ILE A 54 -3.40 5.89 10.89
N LYS A 55 -4.46 6.52 10.37
CA LYS A 55 -5.20 6.05 9.19
C LYS A 55 -4.46 6.47 7.92
N TYR A 56 -4.30 5.53 6.98
CA TYR A 56 -3.48 5.72 5.79
C TYR A 56 -4.26 5.77 4.47
N SER A 57 -5.58 5.97 4.48
CA SER A 57 -6.26 6.26 3.21
C SER A 57 -5.86 7.66 2.72
N ASN A 58 -5.87 7.86 1.41
CA ASN A 58 -5.40 9.10 0.78
C ASN A 58 -6.03 10.35 1.42
N MET A 59 -7.36 10.36 1.53
CA MET A 59 -8.12 11.45 2.16
C MET A 59 -7.90 11.55 3.69
N ALA A 60 -7.67 10.43 4.39
CA ALA A 60 -7.37 10.47 5.82
C ALA A 60 -6.02 11.14 6.09
N LEU A 61 -5.00 10.84 5.28
CA LEU A 61 -3.70 11.49 5.36
C LEU A 61 -3.80 12.97 5.00
N TYR A 62 -4.49 13.31 3.91
CA TYR A 62 -4.71 14.70 3.50
C TYR A 62 -5.30 15.55 4.65
N LYS A 63 -6.34 15.02 5.32
CA LYS A 63 -6.94 15.68 6.49
C LYS A 63 -6.02 15.73 7.70
N THR A 64 -5.38 14.61 8.05
CA THR A 64 -4.51 14.49 9.23
C THR A 64 -3.30 15.42 9.13
N ARG A 65 -2.73 15.54 7.93
CA ARG A 65 -1.59 16.39 7.61
C ARG A 65 -1.99 17.84 7.34
N LYS A 66 -3.29 18.15 7.37
CA LYS A 66 -3.86 19.49 7.14
C LYS A 66 -3.39 20.10 5.81
N LEU A 67 -3.32 19.26 4.78
CA LEU A 67 -2.84 19.68 3.47
C LEU A 67 -3.88 20.57 2.79
N ASN A 68 -3.38 21.45 1.92
CA ASN A 68 -4.21 22.30 1.09
C ASN A 68 -3.65 22.31 -0.33
N VAL A 69 -4.48 21.94 -1.30
CA VAL A 69 -4.14 21.98 -2.73
C VAL A 69 -5.35 22.46 -3.51
N GLN A 70 -5.11 23.29 -4.52
CA GLN A 70 -6.16 23.66 -5.46
C GLN A 70 -6.51 22.45 -6.32
N THR A 71 -7.72 21.93 -6.16
CA THR A 71 -8.22 20.79 -6.95
C THR A 71 -8.86 21.27 -8.25
N PRO A 72 -8.88 20.46 -9.32
CA PRO A 72 -9.53 20.82 -10.57
C PRO A 72 -11.03 21.11 -10.37
N PRO A 73 -11.58 22.16 -11.01
CA PRO A 73 -12.99 22.50 -10.89
C PRO A 73 -13.89 21.40 -11.47
N GLY A 74 -15.07 21.22 -10.90
CA GLY A 74 -16.07 20.26 -11.39
C GLY A 74 -15.75 18.78 -11.12
N LEU A 75 -14.66 18.48 -10.41
CA LEU A 75 -14.33 17.12 -9.96
C LEU A 75 -14.56 16.97 -8.45
N HIS A 76 -14.69 15.72 -8.02
CA HIS A 76 -14.91 15.33 -6.63
C HIS A 76 -14.03 14.13 -6.26
N HIS A 77 -13.98 13.80 -4.96
CA HIS A 77 -13.25 12.65 -4.46
C HIS A 77 -13.61 11.36 -5.21
N HIS A 78 -12.64 10.47 -5.45
CA HIS A 78 -12.75 9.27 -6.30
C HIS A 78 -12.76 9.52 -7.81
N ARG A 79 -12.57 10.77 -8.26
CA ARG A 79 -12.19 11.05 -9.66
C ARG A 79 -10.68 11.01 -9.78
N ALA A 80 -10.17 10.25 -10.75
CA ALA A 80 -8.74 10.00 -10.93
C ALA A 80 -7.89 11.28 -10.85
N LEU A 81 -8.20 12.28 -11.68
CA LEU A 81 -7.46 13.55 -11.67
C LEU A 81 -7.57 14.29 -10.33
N TYR A 82 -8.73 14.28 -9.68
CA TYR A 82 -8.89 14.91 -8.36
C TYR A 82 -7.97 14.25 -7.33
N ASP A 83 -7.99 12.93 -7.25
CA ASP A 83 -7.18 12.18 -6.29
C ASP A 83 -5.67 12.24 -6.64
N CYS A 84 -5.29 12.52 -7.88
CA CYS A 84 -3.90 12.83 -8.25
C CYS A 84 -3.40 14.10 -7.54
N TYR A 85 -4.19 15.18 -7.47
CA TYR A 85 -3.78 16.40 -6.76
C TYR A 85 -3.64 16.15 -5.25
N ILE A 86 -4.55 15.37 -4.66
CA ILE A 86 -4.47 14.95 -3.26
C ILE A 86 -3.18 14.16 -2.99
N THR A 87 -2.86 13.20 -3.86
CA THR A 87 -1.66 12.37 -3.74
C THR A 87 -0.38 13.16 -3.94
N ALA A 88 -0.38 14.12 -4.89
CA ALA A 88 0.76 15.00 -5.14
C ALA A 88 1.04 15.92 -3.95
N ALA A 89 0.00 16.51 -3.36
CA ALA A 89 0.15 17.32 -2.14
C ALA A 89 0.74 16.48 -0.98
N LEU A 90 0.28 15.24 -0.83
CA LEU A 90 0.83 14.31 0.17
C LEU A 90 2.29 13.95 -0.13
N LEU A 91 2.65 13.69 -1.39
CA LEU A 91 4.03 13.40 -1.78
C LEU A 91 4.95 14.57 -1.43
N ILE A 92 4.56 15.81 -1.75
CA ILE A 92 5.33 17.02 -1.45
C ILE A 92 5.53 17.16 0.07
N ASP A 93 4.48 16.96 0.88
CA ASP A 93 4.59 16.98 2.35
C ASP A 93 5.53 15.89 2.87
N ILE A 94 5.46 14.67 2.32
CA ILE A 94 6.39 13.58 2.64
C ILE A 94 7.83 13.97 2.30
N MET A 95 8.08 14.48 1.09
CA MET A 95 9.41 14.90 0.64
C MET A 95 9.98 15.99 1.55
N ASN A 96 9.19 17.03 1.85
CA ASN A 96 9.60 18.13 2.72
C ASN A 96 9.85 17.68 4.16
N THR A 97 9.06 16.74 4.68
CA THR A 97 9.18 16.24 6.05
C THR A 97 10.36 15.28 6.21
N SER A 98 10.64 14.45 5.20
CA SER A 98 11.63 13.37 5.29
C SER A 98 13.00 13.70 4.69
N GLY A 99 13.04 14.58 3.68
CA GLY A 99 14.22 14.80 2.86
C GLY A 99 14.59 13.61 1.96
N TRP A 100 13.71 12.63 1.76
CA TRP A 100 14.02 11.45 0.94
C TRP A 100 14.13 11.77 -0.54
N THR A 101 15.12 11.17 -1.19
CA THR A 101 15.24 11.17 -2.66
C THR A 101 14.25 10.20 -3.29
N ALA A 102 14.07 10.27 -4.60
CA ALA A 102 13.18 9.36 -5.34
C ALA A 102 13.61 7.90 -5.19
N GLU A 103 14.91 7.63 -5.26
CA GLU A 103 15.51 6.30 -5.09
C GLU A 103 15.22 5.75 -3.69
N GLN A 104 15.41 6.57 -2.65
CA GLN A 104 15.10 6.17 -1.28
C GLN A 104 13.61 5.88 -1.09
N MET A 105 12.73 6.67 -1.72
CA MET A 105 11.28 6.44 -1.69
C MET A 105 10.88 5.15 -2.42
N ALA A 106 11.53 4.83 -3.54
CA ALA A 106 11.32 3.59 -4.27
C ALA A 106 11.85 2.37 -3.49
N ASP A 107 13.01 2.49 -2.86
CA ASP A 107 13.55 1.46 -1.94
C ASP A 107 12.57 1.16 -0.80
N ILE A 108 12.00 2.19 -0.17
CA ILE A 108 10.98 2.01 0.87
C ILE A 108 9.73 1.34 0.29
N THR A 109 9.36 1.67 -0.95
CA THR A 109 8.20 1.11 -1.64
C THR A 109 8.39 -0.39 -1.93
N GLY A 110 9.60 -0.80 -2.33
CA GLY A 110 9.95 -2.20 -2.60
C GLY A 110 9.99 -3.08 -1.35
N ARG A 111 10.18 -2.51 -0.16
CA ARG A 111 10.21 -3.28 1.09
C ARG A 111 8.83 -3.84 1.45
N PRO A 112 8.73 -5.12 1.85
CA PRO A 112 7.50 -5.67 2.41
C PRO A 112 7.08 -4.91 3.67
N SER A 113 5.79 -4.71 3.85
CA SER A 113 5.22 -4.07 5.04
C SER A 113 4.28 -5.01 5.79
N LEU A 114 4.20 -4.86 7.11
CA LEU A 114 3.26 -5.64 7.92
C LEU A 114 1.81 -5.41 7.49
N MET A 115 1.07 -6.51 7.35
CA MET A 115 -0.36 -6.50 7.13
C MET A 115 -1.05 -6.16 8.45
N THR A 116 -1.90 -5.13 8.44
CA THR A 116 -2.73 -4.77 9.59
C THR A 116 -4.06 -5.50 9.60
N THR A 117 -4.52 -5.97 8.44
CA THR A 117 -5.86 -6.54 8.24
C THR A 117 -5.78 -7.69 7.25
N PHE A 118 -6.51 -8.78 7.51
CA PHE A 118 -6.62 -9.88 6.56
C PHE A 118 -7.49 -9.50 5.36
N THR A 119 -7.01 -9.80 4.16
CA THR A 119 -7.74 -9.57 2.90
C THR A 119 -8.37 -10.84 2.34
N PHE A 120 -8.14 -11.98 2.99
CA PHE A 120 -8.56 -13.32 2.55
C PHE A 120 -8.89 -14.23 3.75
N GLY A 121 -9.40 -15.42 3.46
CA GLY A 121 -9.60 -16.48 4.45
C GLY A 121 -10.69 -16.20 5.49
N LYS A 122 -10.73 -17.06 6.53
CA LYS A 122 -11.71 -17.06 7.63
C LYS A 122 -11.88 -15.69 8.29
N TYR A 123 -10.80 -14.92 8.39
CA TYR A 123 -10.77 -13.64 9.10
C TYR A 123 -10.70 -12.42 8.17
N ARG A 124 -11.14 -12.54 6.91
CA ARG A 124 -11.19 -11.41 5.97
C ARG A 124 -11.87 -10.19 6.61
N GLY A 125 -11.19 -9.04 6.53
CA GLY A 125 -11.62 -7.76 7.11
C GLY A 125 -11.30 -7.59 8.60
N LYS A 126 -10.74 -8.59 9.28
CA LYS A 126 -10.33 -8.49 10.70
C LYS A 126 -8.86 -8.08 10.84
N ALA A 127 -8.56 -7.37 11.93
CA ALA A 127 -7.19 -6.95 12.23
C ALA A 127 -6.31 -8.17 12.55
N VAL A 128 -5.07 -8.16 12.05
CA VAL A 128 -4.13 -9.26 12.29
C VAL A 128 -3.80 -9.38 13.77
N SER A 129 -3.69 -8.26 14.49
CA SER A 129 -3.52 -8.23 15.95
C SER A 129 -4.63 -8.98 16.68
N ASP A 130 -5.89 -8.71 16.34
CA ASP A 130 -7.04 -9.33 17.01
C ASP A 130 -7.08 -10.83 16.76
N VAL A 131 -6.71 -11.26 15.55
CA VAL A 131 -6.61 -12.69 15.21
C VAL A 131 -5.45 -13.35 15.93
N ALA A 132 -4.31 -12.67 16.07
CA ALA A 132 -3.16 -13.19 16.83
C ALA A 132 -3.51 -13.45 18.30
N GLU A 133 -4.38 -12.63 18.88
CA GLU A 133 -4.86 -12.81 20.25
C GLU A 133 -5.95 -13.90 20.35
N ARG A 134 -6.92 -13.91 19.41
CA ARG A 134 -8.10 -14.78 19.49
C ARG A 134 -7.91 -16.19 18.93
N ASP A 135 -7.12 -16.33 17.87
CA ASP A 135 -6.88 -17.60 17.17
C ASP A 135 -5.43 -17.66 16.63
N PRO A 136 -4.43 -17.74 17.54
CA PRO A 136 -3.03 -17.92 17.15
C PRO A 136 -2.79 -19.24 16.38
N GLY A 137 -3.67 -20.24 16.56
CA GLY A 137 -3.64 -21.51 15.83
C GLY A 137 -3.86 -21.32 14.33
N TYR A 138 -4.78 -20.42 13.96
CA TYR A 138 -4.99 -20.05 12.57
C TYR A 138 -3.75 -19.44 11.91
N LEU A 139 -3.01 -18.57 12.61
CA LEU A 139 -1.78 -17.98 12.08
C LEU A 139 -0.68 -19.04 11.85
N ARG A 140 -0.58 -20.00 12.77
CA ARG A 140 0.33 -21.14 12.64
C ARG A 140 -0.06 -22.05 11.48
N TRP A 141 -1.34 -22.33 11.32
CA TRP A 141 -1.86 -23.09 10.19
C TRP A 141 -1.54 -22.37 8.87
N LEU A 142 -1.80 -21.07 8.77
CA LEU A 142 -1.47 -20.25 7.60
C LEU A 142 0.02 -20.34 7.24
N PHE A 143 0.90 -20.19 8.23
CA PHE A 143 2.35 -20.23 8.00
C PHE A 143 2.85 -21.58 7.48
N ASN A 144 2.21 -22.68 7.88
CA ASN A 144 2.62 -24.03 7.52
C ASN A 144 1.94 -24.59 6.26
N ASN A 145 0.78 -24.05 5.85
CA ASN A 145 -0.06 -24.66 4.81
C ASN A 145 -0.22 -23.78 3.56
N LEU A 146 0.31 -22.56 3.54
CA LEU A 146 0.31 -21.73 2.33
C LEU A 146 1.56 -22.00 1.50
N ASP A 147 1.39 -22.71 0.38
CA ASP A 147 2.46 -23.02 -0.58
C ASP A 147 3.09 -21.76 -1.18
N SER A 148 2.28 -20.72 -1.37
CA SER A 148 2.74 -19.39 -1.75
C SER A 148 2.20 -18.33 -0.79
N MET A 149 3.09 -17.52 -0.24
CA MET A 149 2.76 -16.40 0.63
C MET A 149 3.33 -15.12 0.02
N SER A 150 2.55 -14.04 0.04
CA SER A 150 3.13 -12.74 -0.28
C SER A 150 4.25 -12.38 0.70
N PRO A 151 5.26 -11.61 0.29
CA PRO A 151 6.31 -11.13 1.19
C PRO A 151 5.75 -10.42 2.42
N GLU A 152 4.66 -9.65 2.27
CA GLU A 152 3.95 -8.98 3.36
C GLU A 152 3.35 -9.97 4.35
N LEU A 153 2.65 -11.00 3.86
CA LEU A 153 2.04 -12.02 4.72
C LEU A 153 3.12 -12.79 5.48
N ARG A 154 4.19 -13.19 4.80
CA ARG A 154 5.33 -13.87 5.42
C ARG A 154 5.97 -13.02 6.50
N LEU A 155 6.28 -11.75 6.20
CA LEU A 155 6.83 -10.81 7.18
C LEU A 155 5.91 -10.67 8.40
N THR A 156 4.61 -10.57 8.16
CA THR A 156 3.60 -10.41 9.22
C THR A 156 3.50 -11.64 10.12
N LEU A 157 3.43 -12.84 9.54
CA LEU A 157 3.38 -14.08 10.31
C LEU A 157 4.67 -14.31 11.10
N THR A 158 5.83 -13.99 10.51
CA THR A 158 7.12 -14.06 11.22
C THR A 158 7.21 -13.06 12.37
N SER A 159 6.75 -11.81 12.20
CA SER A 159 6.81 -10.80 13.28
C SER A 159 5.90 -11.14 14.46
N VAL A 160 4.69 -11.67 14.19
CA VAL A 160 3.75 -12.09 15.23
C VAL A 160 4.29 -13.33 15.98
N THR A 161 4.99 -14.22 15.28
CA THR A 161 5.61 -15.42 15.87
C THR A 161 6.81 -15.08 16.76
N LEU A 162 7.62 -14.10 16.39
CA LEU A 162 8.84 -13.70 17.13
C LEU A 162 8.56 -12.82 18.36
N SER A 163 7.42 -12.13 18.44
CA SER A 163 7.06 -11.25 19.57
C SER A 163 6.70 -11.99 20.88
N GLY A 164 7.13 -13.23 21.06
CA GLY A 164 7.24 -13.89 22.37
C GLY A 164 5.97 -14.44 23.02
N LYS A 165 4.75 -14.18 22.52
CA LYS A 165 3.52 -14.77 23.09
C LYS A 165 3.12 -16.13 22.53
N TYR A 166 3.64 -16.51 21.36
CA TYR A 166 3.26 -17.76 20.67
C TYR A 166 4.46 -18.39 19.96
N LEU A 167 5.36 -19.02 20.73
CA LEU A 167 6.48 -19.77 20.15
C LEU A 167 5.95 -20.88 19.23
N ILE A 168 6.16 -20.73 17.92
CA ILE A 168 5.98 -21.80 16.94
C ILE A 168 7.34 -22.46 16.78
N ARG A 169 7.62 -23.51 17.57
CA ARG A 169 8.74 -24.41 17.25
C ARG A 169 8.44 -25.08 15.91
N ARG A 170 9.33 -24.91 14.92
CA ARG A 170 9.37 -25.81 13.75
C ARG A 170 9.46 -27.24 14.29
N ARG A 171 8.53 -28.11 13.91
CA ARG A 171 8.81 -29.55 13.96
C ARG A 171 9.80 -29.80 12.84
N SER A 172 11.04 -30.07 13.21
CA SER A 172 12.00 -30.74 12.34
C SER A 172 11.36 -32.08 11.96
N GLY A 173 11.00 -32.21 10.69
CA GLY A 173 10.72 -33.48 10.04
C GLY A 173 11.86 -33.78 9.09
#